data_AF-A0A1I3T8E3-F1
#
_entry.id   AF-A0A1I3T8E3-F1
#
_cell.length_a   1.000
_cell.length_b   1.000
_cell.length_c   1.000
_cell.angle_alpha   90.00
_cell.angle_beta   90.00
_cell.angle_gamma   90.00
#
_symmetry.space_group_name_H-M   'P 1'
#
loop_
_entity.id
_entity.type
_entity.pdbx_description
1 polymer ?
#
loop_
_entity_poly.entity_id
_entity_poly.type
_entity_poly.pdbx_seq_one_letter_code
_entity_poly.pdbx_strand_id
1 'polypeptide(L)' 'MRMRTTLEIDDRVLAAARAIAEQQNVSIGRAISDLAERALEGTAPASTVRGFPVFHGPGGHVITDEMVAEHRDG' A
#
# COMPACT_ATOMS: atom_id res chain seq x y z
N MET A 1 19.74 -4.57 -1.67
CA MET A 1 20.56 -5.69 -1.14
C MET A 1 19.61 -6.69 -0.50
N ARG A 2 19.74 -8.01 -0.71
CA ARG A 2 18.88 -8.99 0.01
C ARG A 2 19.52 -9.31 1.36
N MET A 3 18.87 -8.90 2.45
CA MET A 3 19.27 -9.22 3.83
C MET A 3 18.29 -10.23 4.44
N ARG A 4 18.78 -11.05 5.37
CA ARG A 4 17.98 -11.97 6.19
C ARG A 4 18.19 -11.57 7.64
N THR A 5 17.13 -11.12 8.28
CA THR A 5 17.14 -10.65 9.67
C THR A 5 16.08 -11.41 10.45
N THR A 6 16.32 -11.58 11.76
CA THR A 6 15.29 -12.02 12.70
C THR A 6 14.69 -10.76 13.31
N LEU A 7 13.37 -10.63 13.26
CA LEU A 7 12.64 -9.46 13.75
C LEU A 7 11.45 -9.94 14.58
N GLU A 8 11.26 -9.36 15.76
CA GLU A 8 10.01 -9.50 16.50
C GLU A 8 8.95 -8.58 15.87
N ILE A 9 7.77 -9.14 15.57
CA ILE A 9 6.66 -8.41 14.97
C ILE A 9 5.35 -8.78 15.66
N ASP A 10 4.42 -7.84 15.67
CA ASP A 10 3.05 -8.08 16.13
C ASP A 10 2.32 -9.07 15.21
N ASP A 11 1.47 -9.91 15.78
CA ASP A 11 0.73 -10.94 15.05
C ASP A 11 -0.16 -10.36 13.94
N ARG A 12 -0.68 -9.14 14.11
CA ARG A 12 -1.48 -8.46 13.08
C ARG A 12 -0.62 -8.09 11.87
N VAL A 13 0.64 -7.72 12.10
CA VAL A 13 1.59 -7.41 11.01
C VAL A 13 1.92 -8.69 10.25
N LEU A 14 2.16 -9.80 10.96
CA LEU A 14 2.40 -11.10 10.33
C LEU A 14 1.19 -11.57 9.51
N ALA A 15 -0.03 -11.42 10.05
CA ALA A 15 -1.26 -11.77 9.35
C ALA A 15 -1.44 -10.94 8.07
N ALA A 16 -1.22 -9.63 8.13
CA ALA A 16 -1.28 -8.75 6.97
C ALA A 16 -0.22 -9.13 5.91
N ALA A 17 1.02 -9.40 6.34
CA ALA A 17 2.09 -9.81 5.43
C ALA A 17 1.78 -11.14 4.73
N ARG A 18 1.15 -12.11 5.42
CA ARG A 18 0.71 -13.38 4.81
C ARG A 18 -0.34 -13.15 3.72
N ALA A 19 -1.37 -12.35 4.01
CA ALA A 19 -2.41 -12.05 3.03
C ALA A 19 -1.83 -11.36 1.77
N ILE A 20 -0.90 -10.41 1.97
CA ILE A 20 -0.21 -9.73 0.87
C ILE A 20 0.66 -10.71 0.07
N ALA A 21 1.42 -11.56 0.75
CA ALA A 21 2.28 -12.55 0.12
C ALA A 21 1.50 -13.54 -0.75
N GLU A 22 0.35 -14.00 -0.27
CA GLU A 22 -0.57 -14.87 -1.02
C GLU A 22 -1.17 -14.14 -2.23
N GLN A 23 -1.69 -12.94 -2.04
CA GLN A 23 -2.29 -12.15 -3.12
C GLN A 23 -1.29 -11.82 -4.24
N GLN A 24 -0.04 -11.50 -3.89
CA GLN A 24 0.98 -11.05 -4.84
C GLN A 24 1.94 -12.17 -5.28
N ASN A 25 1.74 -13.40 -4.78
CA ASN A 25 2.60 -14.55 -5.03
C ASN A 25 4.09 -14.27 -4.75
N VAL A 26 4.39 -13.68 -3.58
CA VAL A 26 5.75 -13.36 -3.11
C VAL A 26 6.03 -14.02 -1.76
N SER A 27 7.29 -13.96 -1.29
CA SER A 27 7.61 -14.46 0.05
C SER A 27 7.11 -13.51 1.15
N ILE A 28 6.79 -14.04 2.33
CA ILE A 28 6.41 -13.23 3.51
C ILE A 28 7.49 -12.19 3.83
N GLY A 29 8.78 -12.56 3.75
CA GLY A 29 9.89 -11.63 3.96
C GLY A 29 9.88 -10.47 2.97
N ARG A 30 9.53 -10.72 1.70
CA ARG A 30 9.38 -9.64 0.71
C ARG A 30 8.18 -8.75 1.04
N ALA A 31 7.03 -9.34 1.39
CA ALA A 31 5.86 -8.57 1.79
C ALA A 31 6.12 -7.67 3.02
N ILE A 32 6.86 -8.15 4.02
CA ILE A 32 7.28 -7.33 5.17
C ILE A 32 8.22 -6.21 4.73
N SER A 33 9.22 -6.49 3.88
CA SER A 33 10.09 -5.44 3.35
C SER A 33 9.31 -4.35 2.61
N ASP A 34 8.33 -4.72 1.79
CA ASP A 34 7.51 -3.78 1.03
C ASP A 34 6.60 -2.94 1.95
N LEU A 35 6.05 -3.54 3.01
CA LEU A 35 5.32 -2.80 4.05
C LEU A 35 6.22 -1.79 4.77
N ALA A 36 7.46 -2.18 5.08
CA ALA A 36 8.43 -1.30 5.72
C ALA A 36 8.84 -0.14 4.79
N GLU A 37 9.07 -0.40 3.51
CA GLU A 37 9.35 0.63 2.49
C GLU A 37 8.20 1.66 2.41
N ARG A 38 6.94 1.20 2.33
CA ARG A 38 5.76 2.09 2.33
C ARG A 38 5.62 2.90 3.62
N ALA A 39 5.96 2.31 4.77
CA ALA A 39 5.94 3.02 6.03
C ALA A 39 6.98 4.14 6.08
N LEU A 40 8.16 3.94 5.46
CA LEU A 40 9.21 4.95 5.34
C LEU A 40 8.86 6.09 4.38
N GLU A 41 8.13 5.79 3.29
CA GLU A 41 7.62 6.82 2.37
C GLU A 41 6.61 7.77 3.04
N GLY A 42 6.02 7.33 4.15
CA GLY A 42 5.01 8.08 4.89
C GLY A 42 3.66 8.07 4.19
N THR A 43 2.58 8.21 4.96
CA THR A 43 1.26 8.45 4.38
C THR A 43 1.18 9.91 3.97
N ALA A 44 0.85 10.19 2.70
CA ALA A 44 0.52 11.55 2.27
C ALA A 44 -0.50 12.12 3.27
N PRO A 45 -0.27 13.31 3.85
CA PRO A 45 -1.15 13.82 4.89
C PRO A 45 -2.57 13.88 4.33
N ALA A 46 -3.48 13.14 4.95
CA ALA A 46 -4.90 13.33 4.72
C ALA A 46 -5.21 14.75 5.19
N SER A 47 -5.55 15.63 4.25
CA SER A 47 -5.98 16.98 4.62
C SER A 47 -7.49 16.96 4.83
N THR A 48 -7.98 17.94 5.58
CA THR A 48 -9.42 18.11 5.77
C THR A 48 -9.86 19.34 4.99
N VAL A 49 -10.78 19.15 4.04
CA VAL A 49 -11.41 20.25 3.30
C VAL A 49 -12.86 20.34 3.71
N ARG A 50 -13.25 21.46 4.33
CA ARG A 50 -14.63 21.72 4.80
C ARG A 50 -15.20 20.62 5.72
N GLY A 51 -14.35 20.02 6.56
CA GLY A 51 -14.75 18.95 7.48
C GLY A 51 -14.75 17.54 6.89
N PHE A 52 -14.40 17.39 5.60
CA PHE A 52 -14.28 16.09 4.94
C PHE A 52 -12.81 15.68 4.79
N PRO A 53 -12.44 14.45 5.17
CA PRO A 53 -11.10 13.93 4.90
C PRO A 53 -10.92 13.79 3.38
N VAL A 54 -9.85 14.38 2.86
CA VAL A 54 -9.47 14.28 1.45
C VAL A 54 -8.08 13.68 1.32
N PHE A 55 -7.95 12.79 0.34
CA PHE A 55 -6.66 12.21 -0.04
C PHE A 55 -6.05 13.04 -1.15
N HIS A 56 -4.77 13.37 -1.03
CA HIS A 56 -4.02 13.96 -2.12
C HIS A 56 -3.43 12.82 -2.96
N GLY A 57 -3.96 12.64 -4.17
CA GLY A 57 -3.35 11.75 -5.16
C GLY A 57 -1.99 12.28 -5.63
N PRO A 58 -1.17 11.44 -6.30
CA PRO A 58 0.05 11.91 -6.96
C PRO A 58 -0.30 13.05 -7.93
N GLY A 59 0.37 14.19 -7.77
CA GLY A 59 0.08 15.38 -8.55
C GLY A 59 0.23 15.13 -10.06
N GLY A 60 -0.70 15.66 -10.86
CA GLY A 60 -0.61 15.64 -12.32
C GLY A 60 -1.31 14.47 -13.02
N HIS A 61 -1.94 13.54 -12.29
CA HIS A 61 -2.75 12.49 -12.89
C HIS A 61 -4.21 12.59 -12.43
N VAL A 62 -5.07 13.12 -13.31
CA VAL A 62 -6.52 13.18 -13.09
C VAL A 62 -7.14 11.89 -13.63
N ILE A 63 -7.75 11.10 -12.76
CA ILE A 63 -8.55 9.94 -13.16
C ILE A 63 -9.89 10.46 -13.69
N THR A 64 -10.24 10.12 -14.93
CA THR A 64 -11.53 10.49 -15.55
C THR A 64 -12.49 9.32 -15.59
N ASP A 65 -13.78 9.60 -15.81
CA ASP A 65 -14.82 8.57 -15.91
C ASP A 65 -14.56 7.60 -17.08
N GLU A 66 -13.98 8.10 -18.18
CA GLU A 66 -13.58 7.26 -19.32
C GLU A 66 -12.52 6.23 -18.93
N MET A 67 -11.50 6.63 -18.16
CA MET A 67 -10.45 5.71 -17.68
C MET A 67 -11.04 4.60 -16.80
N VAL A 68 -12.06 4.93 -15.99
CA VAL A 68 -12.76 3.95 -15.15
C VAL A 68 -13.59 3.00 -16.00
N ALA A 69 -14.31 3.52 -17.01
CA ALA A 69 -15.13 2.72 -17.91
C ALA A 69 -14.31 1.67 -18.68
N GLU A 70 -13.07 2.00 -19.06
CA GLU A 70 -12.14 1.09 -19.75
C GLU A 70 -11.75 -0.15 -18.92
N HIS A 71 -11.84 -0.08 -17.59
CA HIS A 71 -11.34 -1.13 -16.68
C HIS A 71 -12.45 -1.85 -15.89
N ARG A 72 -13.72 -1.47 -16.07
CA ARG A 72 -14.83 -1.97 -15.24
C ARG A 72 -15.19 -3.44 -15.51
N ASP A 73 -14.99 -3.91 -16.74
CA ASP A 73 -15.51 -5.19 -17.23
C ASP A 73 -14.38 -6.19 -17.61
N GLY A 74 -13.21 -6.07 -16.95
CA GLY A 74 -12.03 -6.94 -17.14
C GLY A 74 -11.94 -8.11 -16.18
#